data_AF-A0AAJ2U3U7-F1
#
_entry.id   AF-A0AAJ2U3U7-F1
#
_cell.length_a   1.000
_cell.length_b   1.000
_cell.length_c   1.000
_cell.angle_alpha   90.00
_cell.angle_beta   90.00
_cell.angle_gamma   90.00
#
_symmetry.space_group_name_H-M   'P 1'
#
loop_
_entity.id
_entity.type
_entity.pdbx_description
1 polymer ?
#
loop_
_entity_poly.entity_id
_entity_poly.type
_entity_poly.pdbx_seq_one_letter_code
_entity_poly.pdbx_strand_id
1 'polypeptide(L)'
;MLAEIITFIDNLLLMLIASHFGFGLGIMFVGKLLVDYYEWGIFDPPETKFQKATNIFMRSIVGLCPYLYNRYKKYNWLVAKLLYIVSYLLLGILALILYQILSGLLNLLV
;
A
#
# COMPACT_ATOMS: atom_id res chain seq x y z
N MET A 1 13.01 0.55 26.93
CA MET A 1 12.73 1.79 26.16
C MET A 1 13.18 1.69 24.69
N LEU A 2 14.48 1.68 24.35
CA LEU A 2 14.91 1.66 22.93
C LEU A 2 14.44 0.38 22.18
N ALA A 3 14.63 -0.80 22.79
CA ALA A 3 14.18 -2.07 22.20
C ALA A 3 12.66 -2.14 22.00
N GLU A 4 11.88 -1.54 22.90
CA GLU A 4 10.41 -1.47 22.79
C GLU A 4 9.99 -0.55 21.64
N ILE A 5 10.67 0.58 21.46
CA ILE A 5 10.45 1.49 20.33
C ILE A 5 10.74 0.80 19.01
N ILE A 6 11.84 0.04 18.91
CA ILE A 6 12.19 -0.71 17.69
C ILE A 6 11.15 -1.78 17.39
N THR A 7 10.71 -2.52 18.41
CA THR A 7 9.63 -3.51 18.27
C THR A 7 8.33 -2.87 17.79
N PHE A 8 7.99 -1.69 18.32
CA PHE A 8 6.83 -0.93 17.86
C PHE A 8 6.95 -0.52 16.39
N ILE A 9 8.12 -0.03 15.96
CA ILE A 9 8.38 0.37 14.56
C ILE A 9 8.28 -0.84 13.64
N ASP A 10 8.86 -1.98 13.99
CA ASP A 10 8.79 -3.20 13.18
C ASP A 10 7.35 -3.70 13.01
N ASN A 11 6.56 -3.68 14.09
CA ASN A 11 5.14 -4.01 14.03
C ASN A 11 4.35 -3.03 13.16
N LEU A 12 4.66 -1.74 13.23
CA LEU A 12 4.04 -0.71 12.39
C LEU A 12 4.36 -0.94 10.90
N LEU A 13 5.62 -1.25 10.56
CA LEU A 13 6.04 -1.57 9.19
C LEU A 13 5.31 -2.81 8.66
N LEU A 14 5.25 -3.88 9.45
CA LEU A 14 4.53 -5.10 9.08
C LEU A 14 3.04 -4.85 8.89
N MET A 15 2.41 -4.04 9.75
CA MET A 15 1.00 -3.66 9.59
C MET A 15 0.76 -2.86 8.31
N LEU A 16 1.67 -1.94 7.94
CA LEU A 16 1.57 -1.18 6.70
C LEU A 16 1.71 -2.08 5.47
N ILE A 17 2.64 -3.03 5.50
CA ILE A 17 2.79 -4.03 4.44
C ILE A 17 1.51 -4.88 4.36
N ALA A 18 1.05 -5.45 5.47
CA ALA A 18 -0.16 -6.25 5.52
C ALA A 18 -1.39 -5.50 5.00
N SER A 19 -1.51 -4.21 5.30
CA SER A 19 -2.62 -3.37 4.80
C SER A 19 -2.58 -3.20 3.28
N HIS A 20 -1.41 -2.95 2.70
CA HIS A 20 -1.25 -2.88 1.24
C HIS A 20 -1.54 -4.21 0.56
N PHE A 21 -1.06 -5.31 1.14
CA PHE A 21 -1.27 -6.66 0.60
C PHE A 21 -2.74 -7.07 0.72
N GLY A 22 -3.37 -6.85 1.87
CA GLY A 22 -4.78 -7.13 2.07
C GLY A 22 -5.67 -6.36 1.10
N PHE A 23 -5.44 -5.05 0.95
CA PHE A 23 -6.22 -4.23 0.04
C PHE A 23 -5.95 -4.57 -1.44
N GLY A 24 -4.69 -4.80 -1.82
CA GLY A 24 -4.32 -5.20 -3.17
C GLY A 24 -4.87 -6.56 -3.56
N LEU A 25 -4.89 -7.52 -2.63
CA LEU A 25 -5.56 -8.80 -2.83
C LEU A 25 -7.07 -8.60 -3.07
N GLY A 26 -7.71 -7.71 -2.31
CA GLY A 26 -9.10 -7.31 -2.54
C GLY A 26 -9.32 -6.76 -3.96
N ILE A 27 -8.43 -5.90 -4.46
CA ILE A 27 -8.52 -5.38 -5.84
C ILE A 27 -8.33 -6.50 -6.86
N MET A 28 -7.49 -7.50 -6.59
CA MET A 28 -7.30 -8.63 -7.50
C MET A 28 -8.61 -9.41 -7.76
N PHE A 29 -9.45 -9.55 -6.73
CA PHE A 29 -10.72 -10.27 -6.80
C PHE A 29 -11.89 -9.39 -7.21
N VAL A 30 -12.02 -8.21 -6.58
CA VAL A 30 -13.20 -7.33 -6.70
C VAL A 30 -12.97 -6.21 -7.72
N GLY A 31 -11.72 -5.93 -8.08
CA GLY A 31 -11.34 -5.02 -9.15
C GLY A 31 -11.87 -3.61 -8.93
N LYS A 32 -12.66 -3.14 -9.90
CA LYS A 32 -13.16 -1.77 -9.98
C LYS A 32 -13.92 -1.34 -8.72
N LEU A 33 -14.77 -2.20 -8.15
CA LEU A 33 -15.59 -1.83 -6.99
C LEU A 33 -14.74 -1.34 -5.80
N LEU A 34 -13.63 -2.02 -5.52
CA LEU A 34 -12.77 -1.66 -4.40
C LEU A 34 -11.92 -0.43 -4.70
N VAL A 35 -11.56 -0.21 -5.96
CA VAL A 35 -10.89 1.01 -6.42
C VAL A 35 -11.83 2.21 -6.33
N ASP A 36 -13.08 2.07 -6.77
CA ASP A 36 -14.10 3.12 -6.67
C ASP A 36 -14.39 3.46 -5.20
N TYR A 37 -14.40 2.47 -4.30
CA TYR A 37 -14.51 2.70 -2.85
C TYR A 37 -13.31 3.48 -2.27
N TYR A 38 -12.09 3.16 -2.71
CA TYR A 38 -10.90 3.92 -2.34
C TYR A 38 -11.00 5.38 -2.84
N GLU A 39 -11.38 5.57 -4.11
CA GLU A 39 -11.51 6.90 -4.72
C GLU A 39 -12.59 7.74 -4.03
N TRP A 40 -13.71 7.13 -3.60
CA TRP A 40 -14.74 7.78 -2.79
C TRP A 40 -14.21 8.31 -1.45
N GLY A 41 -13.22 7.64 -0.86
CA GLY A 41 -12.57 8.06 0.39
C GLY A 41 -11.50 9.15 0.23
N ILE A 42 -11.15 9.56 -1.01
CA ILE A 42 -10.17 10.61 -1.28
C ILE A 42 -10.88 11.95 -1.51
N PHE A 43 -10.45 12.99 -0.79
CA PHE A 43 -10.94 14.35 -1.00
C PHE A 43 -10.20 15.01 -2.16
N ASP A 44 -10.86 15.30 -3.27
CA ASP A 44 -10.26 15.99 -4.42
C ASP A 44 -11.21 17.07 -4.99
N PRO A 45 -10.88 18.38 -4.85
CA PRO A 45 -9.68 18.92 -4.22
C PRO A 45 -9.75 18.87 -2.67
N PRO A 46 -8.61 18.65 -1.97
CA PRO A 46 -8.57 18.75 -0.52
C PRO A 46 -8.37 20.22 -0.08
N GLU A 47 -9.40 20.80 0.52
CA GLU A 47 -9.45 22.20 0.96
C GLU A 47 -8.86 22.40 2.36
N THR A 48 -9.08 21.46 3.27
CA THR A 48 -8.68 21.58 4.69
C THR A 48 -7.43 20.76 5.04
N LYS A 49 -6.76 21.11 6.15
CA LYS A 49 -5.65 20.31 6.68
C LYS A 49 -6.07 18.89 7.03
N PHE A 50 -7.29 18.72 7.55
CA PHE A 50 -7.86 17.41 7.85
C PHE A 50 -7.99 16.55 6.59
N GLN A 51 -8.58 17.09 5.51
CA GLN A 51 -8.72 16.38 4.24
C GLN A 51 -7.36 16.00 3.64
N LYS A 52 -6.37 16.89 3.70
CA LYS A 52 -5.00 16.60 3.25
C LYS A 52 -4.37 15.47 4.07
N ALA A 53 -4.52 15.49 5.39
CA ALA A 53 -4.04 14.43 6.28
C ALA A 53 -4.72 13.08 5.98
N THR A 54 -6.04 13.07 5.80
CA THR A 54 -6.79 11.86 5.42
C THR A 54 -6.32 11.32 4.07
N ASN A 55 -6.09 12.18 3.07
CA ASN A 55 -5.56 11.74 1.79
C ASN A 55 -4.15 11.15 1.91
N ILE A 56 -3.27 11.75 2.71
CA ILE A 56 -1.93 11.22 2.97
C ILE A 56 -2.03 9.85 3.63
N PHE A 57 -2.89 9.70 4.64
CA PHE A 57 -3.12 8.45 5.33
C PHE A 57 -3.63 7.36 4.37
N MET A 58 -4.69 7.64 3.62
CA MET A 58 -5.28 6.70 2.66
C MET A 58 -4.28 6.30 1.57
N ARG A 59 -3.57 7.27 0.98
CA ARG A 59 -2.54 7.01 -0.04
C ARG A 59 -1.38 6.20 0.51
N SER A 60 -0.97 6.45 1.75
CA SER A 60 0.15 5.76 2.40
C SER A 60 -0.18 4.34 2.86
N ILE A 61 -1.45 3.99 3.08
CA ILE A 61 -1.82 2.65 3.59
C ILE A 61 -2.27 1.71 2.47
N VAL A 62 -2.95 2.23 1.44
CA VAL A 62 -3.51 1.39 0.38
C VAL A 62 -3.32 1.94 -1.03
N GLY A 63 -2.86 3.17 -1.21
CA GLY A 63 -2.95 3.90 -2.48
C GLY A 63 -2.15 3.34 -3.65
N LEU A 64 -1.11 2.55 -3.39
CA LEU A 64 -0.25 1.98 -4.43
C LEU A 64 -1.00 1.00 -5.35
N CYS A 65 -1.90 0.19 -4.77
CA CYS A 65 -2.64 -0.82 -5.52
C CYS A 65 -3.72 -0.21 -6.45
N PRO A 66 -4.58 0.72 -5.99
CA PRO A 66 -5.46 1.51 -6.87
C PRO A 66 -4.70 2.22 -7.99
N TYR A 67 -3.54 2.81 -7.68
CA TYR A 67 -2.70 3.47 -8.67
C TYR A 67 -2.30 2.51 -9.80
N LEU A 68 -1.78 1.31 -9.47
CA LEU A 68 -1.41 0.31 -10.46
C LEU A 68 -2.62 -0.18 -11.26
N TYR A 69 -3.74 -0.45 -10.60
CA TYR A 69 -4.97 -0.85 -11.27
C TYR A 69 -5.40 0.18 -12.33
N ASN A 70 -5.45 1.46 -11.95
CA ASN A 70 -5.78 2.57 -12.84
C ASN A 70 -4.74 2.74 -13.96
N ARG A 71 -3.45 2.58 -13.66
CA ARG A 71 -2.35 2.67 -14.64
C ARG A 71 -2.49 1.67 -15.78
N TYR A 72 -3.03 0.48 -15.50
CA TYR A 72 -3.18 -0.59 -16.47
C TYR A 72 -4.53 -0.62 -17.20
N LYS A 73 -5.51 0.20 -16.81
CA LYS A 73 -6.82 0.33 -17.49
C LYS A 73 -6.74 0.64 -18.99
N LYS A 74 -5.61 1.18 -19.46
CA LYS A 74 -5.35 1.45 -20.89
C LYS A 74 -5.19 0.21 -21.76
N TYR A 75 -4.96 -0.97 -21.16
CA TYR A 75 -4.86 -2.24 -21.88
C TYR A 75 -6.19 -2.99 -21.84
N ASN A 76 -6.32 -4.06 -22.64
CA ASN A 76 -7.47 -4.95 -22.50
C ASN A 76 -7.51 -5.59 -21.10
N TRP A 77 -8.70 -6.05 -20.68
CA TRP A 77 -8.93 -6.53 -19.32
C TRP A 77 -7.96 -7.63 -18.87
N LEU A 78 -7.66 -8.60 -19.74
CA LEU A 78 -6.78 -9.72 -19.40
C LEU A 78 -5.34 -9.26 -19.20
N VAL A 79 -4.82 -8.43 -20.12
CA VAL A 79 -3.47 -7.86 -20.01
C VAL A 79 -3.36 -6.95 -18.80
N ALA A 80 -4.37 -6.12 -18.54
CA ALA A 80 -4.40 -5.25 -17.37
C ALA A 80 -4.38 -6.04 -16.07
N LYS A 81 -5.14 -7.14 -15.99
CA LYS A 81 -5.18 -8.03 -14.83
C LYS A 81 -3.85 -8.75 -14.62
N LEU A 82 -3.22 -9.27 -15.67
CA LEU A 82 -1.90 -9.91 -15.56
C LEU A 82 -0.81 -8.92 -15.11
N LEU A 83 -0.77 -7.72 -15.70
CA LEU A 83 0.17 -6.68 -15.30
C LEU A 83 -0.03 -6.27 -13.84
N TYR A 84 -1.28 -6.16 -13.40
CA TYR A 84 -1.60 -5.88 -12.01
C TYR A 84 -1.07 -6.98 -11.08
N ILE A 85 -1.35 -8.26 -11.36
CA ILE A 85 -0.90 -9.40 -10.55
C ILE A 85 0.63 -9.45 -10.48
N VAL A 86 1.31 -9.34 -11.62
CA VAL A 86 2.79 -9.37 -11.66
C VAL A 86 3.37 -8.22 -10.84
N SER A 87 2.85 -7.00 -11.01
CA SER A 87 3.34 -5.83 -10.29
C SER A 87 3.06 -5.91 -8.79
N TYR A 88 1.90 -6.44 -8.41
CA TYR A 88 1.53 -6.69 -7.03
C TYR A 88 2.50 -7.70 -6.36
N LEU A 89 2.83 -8.79 -7.04
CA LEU A 89 3.80 -9.77 -6.52
C LEU A 89 5.21 -9.18 -6.40
N LEU A 90 5.67 -8.44 -7.41
CA LEU A 90 6.97 -7.76 -7.40
C LEU A 90 7.06 -6.75 -6.26
N LEU A 91 6.01 -5.97 -6.02
CA LEU A 91 5.94 -5.05 -4.90
C LEU A 91 5.99 -5.77 -3.55
N GLY A 92 5.47 -6.99 -3.44
CA GLY A 92 5.53 -7.76 -2.20
C GLY A 92 6.90 -8.26 -1.86
N ILE A 93 7.58 -8.79 -2.87
CA ILE A 93 8.99 -9.17 -2.74
C ILE A 93 9.81 -7.94 -2.34
N LEU A 94 9.61 -6.81 -3.04
CA LEU A 94 10.31 -5.57 -2.72
C LEU A 94 10.02 -5.07 -1.30
N ALA A 95 8.76 -5.08 -0.86
CA ALA A 95 8.36 -4.66 0.48
C ALA A 95 9.00 -5.52 1.57
N LEU A 96 9.06 -6.85 1.39
CA LEU A 96 9.69 -7.76 2.34
C LEU A 96 11.21 -7.57 2.40
N ILE A 97 11.87 -7.35 1.26
CA ILE A 97 13.31 -7.02 1.21
C ILE A 97 13.57 -5.72 1.97
N LEU A 98 12.79 -4.67 1.71
CA LEU A 98 12.92 -3.38 2.39
C LEU A 98 12.66 -3.52 3.89
N TYR A 99 11.67 -4.31 4.30
CA TYR A 99 11.42 -4.61 5.71
C TYR A 99 12.63 -5.26 6.38
N GLN A 100 13.24 -6.28 5.76
CA GLN A 100 14.42 -6.95 6.32
C GLN A 100 15.60 -6.00 6.46
N ILE A 101 15.83 -5.13 5.46
CA ILE A 101 16.89 -4.11 5.52
C ILE A 101 16.61 -3.14 6.66
N LEU A 102 15.39 -2.59 6.76
CA LEU A 102 15.03 -1.60 7.77
C LEU A 102 15.08 -2.19 9.19
N SER A 103 14.46 -3.34 9.41
CA SER A 103 14.49 -4.04 10.71
C SER A 103 15.91 -4.43 11.08
N GLY A 104 16.72 -4.91 10.12
CA GLY A 104 18.15 -5.19 10.34
C GLY A 104 18.92 -3.96 10.79
N LEU A 105 18.74 -2.82 10.12
CA LEU A 105 19.39 -1.55 10.49
C LEU A 105 18.93 -1.02 11.85
N LEU A 106 17.64 -1.15 12.18
CA LEU A 106 17.11 -0.74 13.48
C LEU A 106 17.69 -1.59 14.61
N ASN A 107 17.80 -2.90 14.40
CA ASN A 107 18.36 -3.82 15.40
C ASN A 107 19.86 -3.62 15.64
N LEU A 108 20.60 -2.96 14.74
CA LEU A 108 21.98 -2.54 14.99
C LEU A 108 22.11 -1.44 16.05
N LEU A 109 21.01 -0.74 16.39
CA LEU A 109 21.01 0.33 17.38
C LEU A 109 20.82 -0.16 18.82
N VAL A 110 20.53 -1.45 19.00
CA VAL A 110 20.36 -2.12 20.31
C VAL A 110 21.63 -2.85 20.68
#